data_AF-A0A1F7QMC3-F1
#
_entry.id   AF-A0A1F7QMC3-F1
#
_cell.length_a   1.000
_cell.length_b   1.000
_cell.length_c   1.000
_cell.angle_alpha   90.00
_cell.angle_beta   90.00
_cell.angle_gamma   90.00
#
_symmetry.space_group_name_H-M   'P 1'
#
loop_
_entity.id
_entity.type
_entity.pdbx_description
1 polymer ?
#
loop_
_entity_poly.entity_id
_entity_poly.type
_entity_poly.pdbx_seq_one_letter_code
_entity_poly.pdbx_strand_id
1 'polypeptide(L)'
;MSAPEAAGAALLRVVLGAVFVMHGAYAFTVLGPAGVAALVMRLAYPAGLAGLLAWYLILAHAAGGALLVVGLWTRWAALAQVPIMASAVFLLHLPEGFFMRGIIVDPAAGRAIAAGWEHSLLVLAATLAVALLGAGAWSVDRARATRRRPHLP
;
A
#
# COMPACT_ATOMS: atom_id res chain seq x y z
N MET A 1 -8.93 13.40 18.57
CA MET A 1 -7.94 12.34 18.88
C MET A 1 -7.09 12.79 20.05
N SER A 2 -6.99 11.95 21.07
CA SER A 2 -6.02 12.11 22.16
C SER A 2 -4.58 11.98 21.63
N ALA A 3 -3.59 12.37 22.44
CA ALA A 3 -2.17 12.21 22.07
C ALA A 3 -1.78 10.76 21.73
N PRO A 4 -2.15 9.73 22.53
CA PRO A 4 -1.82 8.35 22.21
C PRO A 4 -2.53 7.83 20.95
N GLU A 5 -3.80 8.18 20.73
CA GLU A 5 -4.52 7.83 19.49
C GLU A 5 -3.80 8.41 18.25
N ALA A 6 -3.32 9.66 18.35
CA ALA A 6 -2.59 10.30 17.27
C ALA A 6 -1.23 9.66 17.00
N ALA A 7 -0.52 9.22 18.04
CA ALA A 7 0.71 8.47 17.88
C ALA A 7 0.46 7.09 17.26
N GLY A 8 -0.58 6.38 17.69
CA GLY A 8 -0.96 5.08 17.12
C GLY A 8 -1.33 5.16 15.63
N ALA A 9 -2.13 6.16 15.25
CA ALA A 9 -2.45 6.41 13.84
C ALA A 9 -1.21 6.76 13.01
N ALA A 10 -0.27 7.54 13.59
CA ALA A 10 0.99 7.87 12.92
C ALA A 10 1.90 6.65 12.72
N LEU A 11 2.01 5.79 13.73
CA LEU A 11 2.77 4.54 13.65
C LEU A 11 2.23 3.65 12.53
N LEU A 12 0.92 3.41 12.52
CA LEU A 12 0.26 2.63 11.47
C LEU A 12 0.51 3.24 10.09
N ARG A 13 0.32 4.56 9.95
CA ARG A 13 0.55 5.29 8.70
C ARG A 13 1.98 5.17 8.19
N VAL A 14 2.98 5.37 9.05
CA VAL A 14 4.39 5.38 8.64
C VAL A 14 4.85 3.98 8.25
N VAL A 15 4.52 2.96 9.05
CA VAL A 15 4.88 1.57 8.75
C VAL A 15 4.21 1.12 7.45
N LEU A 16 2.91 1.38 7.31
CA LEU A 16 2.18 1.04 6.09
C LEU A 16 2.73 1.78 4.85
N GLY A 17 3.06 3.06 5.00
CA GLY A 17 3.70 3.84 3.94
C GLY A 17 5.05 3.24 3.51
N ALA A 18 5.88 2.81 4.46
CA ALA A 18 7.16 2.15 4.17
C ALA A 18 6.97 0.82 3.42
N VAL A 19 5.98 0.01 3.83
CA VAL A 19 5.62 -1.24 3.13
C VAL A 19 5.26 -0.95 1.68
N PHE A 20 4.42 0.07 1.42
CA PHE A 20 4.06 0.45 0.04
C PHE A 20 5.26 0.97 -0.76
N VAL A 21 6.14 1.79 -0.16
CA VAL A 21 7.37 2.24 -0.83
C VAL A 21 8.24 1.07 -1.26
N MET A 22 8.45 0.09 -0.37
CA MET A 22 9.26 -1.09 -0.69
C MET A 22 8.65 -1.93 -1.82
N HIS A 23 7.32 -2.10 -1.81
CA HIS A 23 6.62 -2.79 -2.91
C HIS A 23 6.66 -2.00 -4.22
N GLY A 24 6.55 -0.67 -4.17
CA GLY A 24 6.69 0.18 -5.35
C GLY A 24 8.09 0.13 -5.94
N ALA A 25 9.11 0.15 -5.08
CA ALA A 25 10.50 -0.06 -5.48
C ALA A 25 10.70 -1.43 -6.12
N TYR A 26 10.24 -2.51 -5.49
CA TYR A 26 10.30 -3.86 -6.06
C TYR A 26 9.58 -3.95 -7.42
N ALA A 27 8.37 -3.39 -7.52
CA ALA A 27 7.59 -3.37 -8.76
C ALA A 27 8.32 -2.63 -9.89
N PHE A 28 9.03 -1.54 -9.57
CA PHE A 28 9.76 -0.76 -10.56
C PHE A 28 11.13 -1.35 -10.92
N THR A 29 11.94 -1.75 -9.94
CA THR A 29 13.34 -2.10 -10.16
C THR A 29 13.55 -3.60 -10.41
N VAL A 30 12.70 -4.47 -9.85
CA VAL A 30 12.84 -5.92 -9.99
C VAL A 30 11.92 -6.46 -11.07
N LEU A 31 10.63 -6.11 -11.02
CA LEU A 31 9.68 -6.56 -12.04
C LEU A 31 9.74 -5.70 -13.31
N GLY A 32 9.91 -4.39 -13.14
CA GLY A 32 9.74 -3.40 -14.20
C GLY A 32 8.29 -3.24 -14.64
N PRO A 33 7.94 -2.13 -15.31
CA PRO A 33 6.57 -1.89 -15.80
C PRO A 33 6.02 -3.02 -16.68
N ALA A 34 6.87 -3.65 -17.50
CA ALA A 34 6.49 -4.78 -18.33
C ALA A 34 6.15 -6.04 -17.52
N GLY A 35 6.92 -6.34 -16.46
CA GLY A 35 6.64 -7.47 -15.57
C GLY A 35 5.35 -7.27 -14.79
N VAL A 36 5.08 -6.04 -14.33
CA VAL A 36 3.82 -5.69 -13.67
C VAL A 36 2.65 -5.77 -14.66
N ALA A 37 2.81 -5.30 -15.91
CA ALA A 37 1.77 -5.44 -16.93
C ALA A 37 1.46 -6.93 -17.24
N ALA A 38 2.47 -7.78 -17.27
CA ALA A 38 2.29 -9.23 -17.40
C ALA A 38 1.50 -9.82 -16.21
N LEU A 39 1.78 -9.36 -14.98
CA LEU A 39 0.99 -9.74 -13.80
C LEU A 39 -0.48 -9.30 -13.93
N VAL A 40 -0.73 -8.06 -14.36
CA VAL A 40 -2.10 -7.55 -14.57
C VAL A 40 -2.88 -8.41 -15.57
N MET A 41 -2.25 -8.81 -16.67
CA MET A 41 -2.89 -9.71 -17.65
C MET A 41 -3.19 -11.10 -17.07
N ARG A 42 -2.31 -11.63 -16.20
CA ARG A 42 -2.56 -12.91 -15.50
C ARG A 42 -3.74 -12.84 -14.54
N LEU A 43 -4.05 -11.65 -14.02
CA LEU A 43 -5.22 -11.38 -13.18
C LEU A 43 -6.51 -11.15 -13.99
N ALA A 44 -6.50 -11.48 -15.29
CA ALA A 44 -7.64 -11.36 -16.19
C ALA A 44 -8.18 -9.93 -16.39
N TYR A 45 -7.38 -8.90 -16.11
CA TYR A 45 -7.71 -7.54 -16.52
C TYR A 45 -7.61 -7.38 -18.05
N PRO A 46 -8.36 -6.44 -18.66
CA PRO A 46 -8.28 -6.18 -20.09
C PRO A 46 -6.85 -5.83 -20.53
N ALA A 47 -6.35 -6.51 -21.56
CA ALA A 47 -4.97 -6.34 -22.04
C ALA A 47 -4.64 -4.89 -22.42
N GLY A 48 -5.60 -4.15 -23.00
CA GLY A 48 -5.44 -2.74 -23.34
C GLY A 48 -5.21 -1.82 -22.14
N LEU A 49 -5.55 -2.26 -20.92
CA LEU A 49 -5.34 -1.50 -19.69
C LEU A 49 -4.06 -1.93 -18.94
N ALA A 50 -3.39 -3.00 -19.36
CA ALA A 50 -2.29 -3.60 -18.60
C ALA A 50 -1.14 -2.62 -18.32
N GLY A 51 -0.72 -1.85 -19.34
CA GLY A 51 0.33 -0.84 -19.19
C GLY A 51 -0.08 0.31 -18.25
N LEU A 52 -1.33 0.76 -18.34
CA LEU A 52 -1.85 1.83 -17.48
C LEU A 52 -1.94 1.36 -16.02
N LEU A 53 -2.48 0.17 -15.79
CA LEU A 53 -2.61 -0.40 -14.45
C LEU A 53 -1.26 -0.75 -13.83
N ALA A 54 -0.27 -1.11 -14.64
CA ALA A 54 1.10 -1.32 -14.18
C ALA A 54 1.73 -0.03 -13.63
N TRP A 55 1.63 1.07 -14.39
CA TRP A 55 2.12 2.37 -13.92
C TRP A 55 1.32 2.91 -12.74
N TYR A 56 0.00 2.71 -12.74
CA TYR A 56 -0.84 3.02 -11.59
C TYR A 56 -0.34 2.30 -10.33
N LEU A 57 -0.12 0.98 -10.39
CA LEU A 57 0.40 0.21 -9.26
C LEU A 57 1.74 0.76 -8.77
N ILE A 58 2.69 0.94 -9.68
CA ILE A 58 4.05 1.42 -9.36
C ILE A 58 3.99 2.79 -8.68
N LEU A 59 3.30 3.75 -9.29
CA LEU A 59 3.24 5.13 -8.79
C LEU A 59 2.42 5.23 -7.51
N ALA A 60 1.30 4.52 -7.42
CA ALA A 60 0.52 4.47 -6.20
C ALA A 60 1.36 3.92 -5.06
N HIS A 61 2.00 2.76 -5.22
CA HIS A 61 2.82 2.16 -4.15
C HIS A 61 4.03 3.02 -3.78
N ALA A 62 4.82 3.47 -4.76
CA ALA A 62 6.01 4.26 -4.51
C ALA A 62 5.69 5.68 -4.01
N ALA A 63 5.01 6.48 -4.83
CA ALA A 63 4.73 7.88 -4.49
C ALA A 63 3.64 7.99 -3.42
N GLY A 64 2.57 7.20 -3.52
CA GLY A 64 1.52 7.15 -2.48
C GLY A 64 2.06 6.62 -1.16
N GLY A 65 2.94 5.62 -1.17
CA GLY A 65 3.63 5.16 0.04
C GLY A 65 4.49 6.27 0.66
N ALA A 66 5.26 7.00 -0.14
CA ALA A 66 6.07 8.12 0.35
C ALA A 66 5.20 9.25 0.94
N LEU A 67 4.09 9.57 0.29
CA LEU A 67 3.08 10.52 0.79
C LEU A 67 2.49 10.06 2.12
N LEU A 68 2.23 8.76 2.29
CA LEU A 68 1.82 8.19 3.56
C LEU A 68 2.91 8.34 4.62
N VAL A 69 4.19 8.06 4.33
CA VAL A 69 5.29 8.21 5.29
C VAL A 69 5.41 9.64 5.82
N VAL A 70 5.35 10.65 4.93
CA VAL A 70 5.44 12.06 5.36
C VAL A 70 4.11 12.60 5.89
N GLY A 71 3.00 11.90 5.64
CA GLY A 71 1.66 12.27 6.10
C GLY A 71 1.12 13.48 5.34
N LEU A 72 1.28 13.44 4.01
CA LEU A 72 0.78 14.44 3.08
C LEU A 72 -0.34 13.82 2.23
N TRP A 73 -1.50 14.47 2.18
CA TRP A 73 -2.71 13.95 1.52
C TRP A 73 -3.05 12.53 1.96
N THR A 74 -2.89 12.25 3.26
CA THR A 74 -2.87 10.89 3.83
C THR A 74 -4.08 10.06 3.39
N ARG A 75 -5.28 10.65 3.42
CA ARG A 75 -6.51 9.96 3.03
C ARG A 75 -6.51 9.55 1.56
N TRP A 76 -6.11 10.45 0.67
CA TRP A 76 -6.08 10.19 -0.77
C TRP A 76 -4.96 9.21 -1.14
N ALA A 77 -3.79 9.35 -0.50
CA ALA A 77 -2.69 8.43 -0.68
C ALA A 77 -3.07 7.01 -0.23
N ALA A 78 -3.80 6.84 0.88
CA ALA A 78 -4.31 5.54 1.31
C ALA A 78 -5.40 5.00 0.37
N LEU A 79 -6.38 5.82 -0.02
CA LEU A 79 -7.46 5.41 -0.92
C LEU A 79 -6.94 4.95 -2.30
N ALA A 80 -5.86 5.54 -2.80
CA ALA A 80 -5.21 5.09 -4.04
C ALA A 80 -4.63 3.66 -3.93
N GLN A 81 -4.30 3.17 -2.73
CA GLN A 81 -3.82 1.80 -2.54
C GLN A 81 -4.95 0.78 -2.47
N VAL A 82 -6.17 1.21 -2.09
CA VAL A 82 -7.29 0.31 -1.82
C VAL A 82 -7.63 -0.59 -3.02
N PRO A 83 -7.77 -0.08 -4.26
CA PRO A 83 -8.07 -0.94 -5.40
C PRO A 83 -6.97 -1.99 -5.63
N ILE A 84 -5.70 -1.62 -5.44
CA ILE A 84 -4.57 -2.52 -5.67
C ILE A 84 -4.55 -3.63 -4.63
N MET A 85 -4.73 -3.27 -3.36
CA MET A 85 -4.77 -4.25 -2.27
C MET A 85 -6.01 -5.14 -2.33
N ALA A 86 -7.16 -4.59 -2.77
CA ALA A 86 -8.35 -5.40 -3.04
C ALA A 86 -8.08 -6.42 -4.17
N SER A 87 -7.47 -6.00 -5.28
CA SER A 87 -7.06 -6.92 -6.35
C SER A 87 -6.08 -7.98 -5.84
N ALA A 88 -5.11 -7.61 -5.00
CA ALA A 88 -4.18 -8.57 -4.41
C ALA A 88 -4.91 -9.63 -3.57
N VAL A 89 -5.85 -9.22 -2.72
CA VAL A 89 -6.63 -10.15 -1.90
C VAL A 89 -7.51 -11.05 -2.76
N PHE A 90 -8.38 -10.46 -3.60
CA PHE A 90 -9.47 -11.20 -4.23
C PHE A 90 -9.07 -11.90 -5.53
N LEU A 91 -8.09 -11.37 -6.27
CA LEU A 91 -7.73 -11.89 -7.59
C LEU A 91 -6.41 -12.66 -7.59
N LEU A 92 -5.45 -12.28 -6.73
CA LEU A 92 -4.15 -12.93 -6.68
C LEU A 92 -4.10 -14.04 -5.62
N HIS A 93 -4.45 -13.71 -4.36
CA HIS A 93 -4.18 -14.59 -3.23
C HIS A 93 -5.39 -15.40 -2.73
N LEU A 94 -6.63 -15.05 -3.10
CA LEU A 94 -7.82 -15.76 -2.63
C LEU A 94 -7.77 -17.29 -2.87
N PRO A 95 -7.33 -17.78 -4.05
CA PRO A 95 -7.23 -19.23 -4.32
C PRO A 95 -6.18 -19.96 -3.48
N GLU A 96 -5.25 -19.23 -2.84
CA GLU A 96 -4.12 -19.80 -2.11
C GLU A 96 -4.49 -20.26 -0.68
N GLY A 97 -5.71 -19.95 -0.23
CA GLY A 97 -6.17 -20.20 1.14
C GLY A 97 -5.79 -19.08 2.11
N PHE A 98 -6.25 -19.18 3.35
CA PHE A 98 -6.09 -18.09 4.33
C PHE A 98 -4.64 -17.89 4.78
N PHE A 99 -4.05 -18.95 5.34
CA PHE A 99 -2.75 -18.88 6.00
C PHE A 99 -1.61 -18.69 5.02
N MET A 100 -0.68 -17.80 5.37
CA MET A 100 0.55 -17.62 4.63
C MET A 100 1.43 -18.87 4.78
N ARG A 101 1.61 -19.58 3.67
CA ARG A 101 2.48 -20.74 3.56
C ARG A 101 3.75 -20.32 2.85
N GLY A 102 4.89 -20.51 3.51
CA GLY A 102 6.21 -20.43 2.89
C GLY A 102 6.70 -21.83 2.55
N ILE A 103 6.98 -22.12 1.28
CA ILE A 103 7.76 -23.31 0.90
C ILE A 103 9.08 -22.85 0.29
N ILE A 104 10.18 -23.15 0.99
CA ILE A 104 11.56 -23.03 0.51
C ILE A 104 11.96 -24.43 0.08
N VAL A 105 12.13 -24.65 -1.23
CA VAL A 105 12.67 -25.94 -1.74
C VAL A 105 14.19 -25.87 -1.92
N ASP A 106 14.76 -24.67 -2.06
CA ASP A 106 16.21 -24.43 -2.13
C ASP A 106 16.53 -22.92 -1.91
N PRO A 107 17.30 -22.54 -0.86
CA PRO A 107 17.74 -21.15 -0.63
C PRO A 107 18.68 -20.60 -1.72
N ALA A 108 19.42 -21.45 -2.42
CA ALA A 108 20.33 -21.07 -3.50
C ALA A 108 19.62 -20.91 -4.87
N ALA A 109 18.49 -21.59 -5.07
CA ALA A 109 17.66 -21.47 -6.28
C ALA A 109 16.64 -20.31 -6.22
N GLY A 110 16.51 -19.64 -5.07
CA GLY A 110 15.72 -18.42 -4.94
C GLY A 110 14.20 -18.63 -5.05
N ARG A 111 13.60 -19.51 -4.22
CA ARG A 111 12.14 -19.61 -4.15
C ARG A 111 11.60 -19.41 -2.74
N ALA A 112 10.93 -18.28 -2.54
CA ALA A 112 9.96 -18.05 -1.47
C ALA A 112 8.60 -17.89 -2.14
N ILE A 113 7.78 -18.95 -2.18
CA ILE A 113 6.35 -18.75 -2.44
C ILE A 113 5.74 -18.39 -1.09
N ALA A 114 5.41 -17.11 -0.89
CA ALA A 114 4.49 -16.71 0.16
C ALA A 114 3.08 -16.77 -0.45
N ALA A 115 2.34 -17.81 -0.10
CA ALA A 115 0.99 -18.06 -0.61
C ALA A 115 -0.02 -17.92 0.52
N GLY A 116 -1.08 -17.15 0.33
CA GLY A 116 -2.15 -16.97 1.31
C GLY A 116 -2.57 -15.51 1.46
N TRP A 117 -3.87 -15.28 1.67
CA TRP A 117 -4.43 -13.93 1.62
C TRP A 117 -4.43 -13.18 2.96
N GLU A 118 -4.06 -13.80 4.09
CA GLU A 118 -4.08 -13.15 5.42
C GLU A 118 -3.24 -11.86 5.48
N HIS A 119 -2.04 -11.87 4.87
CA HIS A 119 -1.15 -10.70 4.88
C HIS A 119 -1.75 -9.57 4.04
N SER A 120 -2.18 -9.87 2.83
CA SER A 120 -2.78 -8.89 1.92
C SER A 120 -4.10 -8.33 2.48
N LEU A 121 -4.89 -9.14 3.20
CA LEU A 121 -6.07 -8.67 3.91
C LEU A 121 -5.69 -7.72 5.06
N LEU A 122 -4.68 -8.07 5.86
CA LEU A 122 -4.21 -7.21 6.94
C LEU A 122 -3.77 -5.84 6.41
N VAL A 123 -3.00 -5.84 5.31
CA VAL A 123 -2.54 -4.60 4.65
C VAL A 123 -3.73 -3.81 4.08
N LEU A 124 -4.71 -4.47 3.46
CA LEU A 124 -5.94 -3.81 3.00
C LEU A 124 -6.72 -3.17 4.16
N ALA A 125 -6.92 -3.91 5.25
CA ALA A 125 -7.63 -3.42 6.43
C ALA A 125 -6.88 -2.24 7.09
N ALA A 126 -5.56 -2.33 7.21
CA ALA A 126 -4.71 -1.25 7.69
C ALA A 126 -4.79 0.00 6.79
N THR A 127 -4.85 -0.20 5.47
CA THR A 127 -5.02 0.88 4.48
C THR A 127 -6.35 1.61 4.66
N LEU A 128 -7.43 0.86 4.81
CA LEU A 128 -8.75 1.41 5.10
C LEU A 128 -8.76 2.14 6.45
N ALA A 129 -8.11 1.57 7.48
CA ALA A 129 -7.98 2.22 8.77
C ALA A 129 -7.25 3.56 8.66
N VAL A 130 -6.13 3.65 7.93
CA VAL A 130 -5.40 4.92 7.69
C VAL A 130 -6.26 5.91 6.90
N ALA A 131 -7.01 5.45 5.89
CA ALA A 131 -7.92 6.31 5.14
C ALA A 131 -9.01 6.94 6.02
N LEU A 132 -9.54 6.18 6.99
CA LEU A 132 -10.58 6.62 7.92
C LEU A 132 -10.00 7.51 9.04
N LEU A 133 -8.95 7.05 9.72
CA LEU A 133 -8.29 7.75 10.83
C LEU A 133 -7.62 9.05 10.38
N GLY A 134 -7.09 9.09 9.15
CA GLY A 134 -6.38 10.24 8.60
C GLY A 134 -4.92 10.34 9.07
N ALA A 135 -4.39 11.56 9.10
CA ALA A 135 -2.95 11.81 9.13
C ALA A 135 -2.24 11.51 10.48
N GLY A 136 -2.96 11.46 11.60
CA GLY A 136 -2.39 11.24 12.93
C GLY A 136 -1.36 12.31 13.36
N ALA A 137 -0.48 11.95 14.29
CA ALA A 137 0.66 12.77 14.70
C ALA A 137 1.76 12.84 13.61
N TRP A 138 2.67 13.82 13.75
CA TRP A 138 3.86 14.01 12.92
C TRP A 138 3.60 13.92 11.41
N SER A 139 2.59 14.64 10.93
CA SER A 139 2.18 14.64 9.54
C SER A 139 2.13 16.07 8.98
N VAL A 140 2.48 16.20 7.69
CA VAL A 140 2.39 17.48 6.97
C VAL A 140 0.95 17.99 6.93
N ASP A 141 -0.04 17.12 6.77
CA ASP A 141 -1.46 17.47 6.79
C ASP A 141 -1.86 18.12 8.13
N ARG A 142 -1.38 17.58 9.25
CA ARG A 142 -1.64 18.16 10.57
C ARG A 142 -0.98 19.53 10.72
N ALA A 143 0.27 19.68 10.27
CA ALA A 143 0.97 20.97 10.30
C ALA A 143 0.28 22.04 9.43
N ARG A 144 -0.33 21.64 8.30
CA ARG A 144 -1.15 22.53 7.46
C ARG A 144 -2.45 22.92 8.14
N ALA A 145 -3.11 21.99 8.83
CA ALA A 145 -4.35 22.24 9.54
C ALA A 145 -4.17 23.20 10.72
N THR A 146 -3.05 23.10 11.47
CA THR A 146 -2.79 24.01 12.59
C THR A 146 -2.48 25.44 12.14
N ARG A 147 -1.77 25.62 11.02
CA ARG A 147 -1.48 26.95 10.44
C ARG A 147 -2.70 27.66 9.86
N ARG A 148 -3.75 26.92 9.49
CA ARG A 148 -4.98 27.49 8.91
C ARG A 148 -5.98 28.02 9.94
N ARG A 149 -5.73 27.87 11.24
CA ARG A 149 -6.58 28.49 12.27
C ARG A 149 -6.19 29.97 12.37
N PRO A 150 -7.03 30.93 11.93
CA PRO A 150 -6.77 32.34 12.15
C PRO A 150 -6.75 32.57 13.66
N HIS A 151 -5.79 33.35 14.16
CA HIS A 151 -5.91 33.94 15.48
C HIS A 151 -7.03 34.97 15.40
N LEU A 152 -8.24 34.56 15.78
CA LEU A 152 -9.31 35.52 16.02
C LEU A 152 -9.01 36.20 17.36
N PRO A 153 -8.95 37.55 17.40
CA PRO A 153 -8.76 38.32 18.63
C PRO A 153 -9.95 38.18 19.59
#